data_AF-A0A7S3ZC67-F1
#
_entry.id   AF-A0A7S3ZC67-F1
#
_cell.length_a   1.000
_cell.length_b   1.000
_cell.length_c   1.000
_cell.angle_alpha   90.00
_cell.angle_beta   90.00
_cell.angle_gamma   90.00
#
_symmetry.space_group_name_H-M   'P 1'
#
loop_
_entity.id
_entity.type
_entity.pdbx_description
1 polymer ?
#
loop_
_entity_poly.entity_id
_entity_poly.type
_entity_poly.pdbx_seq_one_letter_code
_entity_poly.pdbx_strand_id
1 'polypeptide(L)'
;IDGGGQELLHEIAKAFKVQVILVLGQERLVADLKASEELKTLGTTVVKLNRSGGVVSRAPKLRTAIRSEKIRQYFYGRVKELSPHEKVINFSDVIVYRVGGGARAPTTALPVGAKPLLDPNRCVKVGITSQLLHSVLAVSYAKKPDELLQQNIAGLVFVKDLDMKKQKMRILAPSAGNLPHRFLLFGSLKWFDE
;
A
#
# COMPACT_ATOMS: atom_id res chain seq x y z
N ILE A 1 4.72 -7.73 19.20
CA ILE A 1 5.11 -6.77 18.14
C ILE A 1 6.60 -6.92 18.10
N ASP A 2 7.14 -7.45 17.02
CA ASP A 2 8.50 -7.96 17.02
C ASP A 2 9.33 -7.18 16.00
N GLY A 3 10.60 -6.92 16.32
CA GLY A 3 11.51 -6.12 15.49
C GLY A 3 11.11 -4.64 15.38
N GLY A 4 11.32 -4.04 14.21
CA GLY A 4 11.09 -2.61 13.94
C GLY A 4 9.62 -2.12 14.02
N GLY A 5 8.68 -2.99 14.39
CA GLY A 5 7.30 -2.57 14.62
C GLY A 5 7.11 -1.65 15.83
N GLN A 6 7.96 -1.76 16.85
CA GLN A 6 7.91 -0.86 18.01
C GLN A 6 8.43 0.55 17.65
N GLU A 7 9.58 0.64 16.98
CA GLU A 7 10.14 1.90 16.46
C GLU A 7 9.12 2.64 15.60
N LEU A 8 8.38 1.92 14.74
CA LEU A 8 7.34 2.51 13.91
C LEU A 8 6.19 3.10 14.74
N LEU A 9 5.81 2.49 15.88
CA LEU A 9 4.78 3.04 16.75
C LEU A 9 5.21 4.37 17.39
N HIS A 10 6.48 4.49 17.78
CA HIS A 10 7.02 5.75 18.30
C HIS A 10 7.03 6.84 17.24
N GLU A 11 7.51 6.53 16.03
CA GLU A 11 7.49 7.47 14.91
C GLU A 11 6.06 7.89 14.51
N ILE A 12 5.09 6.97 14.52
CA ILE A 12 3.68 7.31 14.30
C ILE A 12 3.18 8.25 15.41
N ALA A 13 3.44 7.94 16.69
CA ALA A 13 2.99 8.77 17.80
C ALA A 13 3.53 10.20 17.70
N LYS A 14 4.80 10.35 17.29
CA LYS A 14 5.46 11.63 17.06
C LYS A 14 4.91 12.37 15.84
N ALA A 15 4.81 11.69 14.70
CA ALA A 15 4.35 12.29 13.44
C ALA A 15 2.91 12.80 13.54
N PHE A 16 2.04 12.04 14.21
CA PHE A 16 0.64 12.40 14.40
C PHE A 16 0.37 13.18 15.69
N LYS A 17 1.40 13.44 16.52
CA LYS A 17 1.28 14.10 17.84
C LYS A 17 0.17 13.49 18.68
N VAL A 18 0.21 12.17 18.84
CA VAL A 18 -0.85 11.39 19.48
C VAL A 18 -0.90 11.67 20.98
N GLN A 19 -2.07 12.03 21.50
CA GLN A 19 -2.27 12.26 22.94
C GLN A 19 -2.65 10.99 23.71
N VAL A 20 -3.31 10.03 23.07
CA VAL A 20 -3.80 8.81 23.73
C VAL A 20 -3.54 7.58 22.87
N ILE A 21 -2.88 6.57 23.45
CA ILE A 21 -2.66 5.26 22.85
C ILE A 21 -3.44 4.21 23.63
N LEU A 22 -4.31 3.48 22.92
CA LEU A 22 -5.11 2.39 23.48
C LEU A 22 -4.50 1.04 23.09
N VAL A 23 -4.03 0.27 24.06
CA VAL A 23 -3.40 -1.03 23.82
C VAL A 23 -4.36 -2.16 24.19
N LEU A 24 -4.68 -3.02 23.23
CA LEU A 24 -5.61 -4.14 23.42
C LEU A 24 -4.88 -5.43 23.82
N GLY A 25 -5.04 -5.86 25.07
CA GLY A 25 -4.70 -7.21 25.53
C GLY A 25 -3.21 -7.62 25.51
N GLN A 26 -2.27 -6.69 25.32
CA GLN A 26 -0.82 -6.97 25.34
C GLN A 26 -0.11 -6.21 26.46
N GLU A 27 0.07 -6.85 27.62
CA GLU A 27 0.69 -6.23 28.80
C GLU A 27 2.13 -5.78 28.57
N ARG A 28 2.94 -6.63 27.93
CA ARG A 28 4.33 -6.32 27.61
C ARG A 28 4.44 -5.02 26.80
N LEU A 29 3.57 -4.87 25.79
CA LEU A 29 3.56 -3.66 24.97
C LEU A 29 3.12 -2.42 25.76
N VAL A 30 2.19 -2.55 26.72
CA VAL A 30 1.80 -1.44 27.60
C VAL A 30 2.98 -1.00 28.45
N ALA A 31 3.71 -1.94 29.05
CA ALA A 31 4.88 -1.64 29.86
C ALA A 31 5.96 -0.95 29.01
N ASP A 32 6.26 -1.50 27.83
CA ASP A 32 7.26 -0.96 26.90
C ASP A 32 6.91 0.48 26.48
N LEU A 33 5.65 0.73 26.06
CA LEU A 33 5.21 2.08 25.65
C LEU A 33 5.18 3.07 26.81
N LYS A 34 4.80 2.65 28.03
CA LYS A 34 4.84 3.51 29.22
C LYS A 34 6.27 3.82 29.68
N ALA A 35 7.21 2.92 29.43
CA ALA A 35 8.62 3.12 29.75
C ALA A 35 9.31 4.08 28.76
N SER A 36 8.75 4.28 27.57
CA SER A 36 9.32 5.18 26.55
C SER A 36 9.31 6.63 27.01
N GLU A 37 10.50 7.21 27.17
CA GLU A 37 10.68 8.63 27.48
C GLU A 37 10.16 9.53 26.35
N GLU A 38 10.28 9.09 25.09
CA GLU A 38 9.78 9.82 23.93
C GLU A 38 8.26 10.07 24.05
N LEU A 39 7.48 9.04 24.39
CA LEU A 39 6.05 9.17 24.57
C LEU A 39 5.68 10.02 25.79
N LYS A 40 6.49 9.99 26.86
CA LYS A 40 6.32 10.88 28.01
C LYS A 40 6.56 12.35 27.64
N THR A 41 7.60 12.64 26.86
CA THR A 41 7.88 14.03 26.40
C THR A 41 6.80 14.57 25.48
N LEU A 42 6.15 13.69 24.70
CA LEU A 42 4.97 14.02 23.90
C LEU A 42 3.70 14.23 24.74
N GLY A 43 3.71 13.87 26.03
CA GLY A 43 2.54 13.89 26.89
C GLY A 43 1.51 12.81 26.53
N THR A 44 1.94 11.74 25.86
CA THR A 44 1.04 10.68 25.38
C THR A 44 0.62 9.75 26.53
N THR A 45 -0.69 9.61 26.73
CA THR A 45 -1.26 8.70 27.74
C THR A 45 -1.48 7.31 27.16
N VAL A 46 -0.91 6.28 27.78
CA VAL A 46 -1.07 4.87 27.36
C VAL A 46 -2.07 4.16 28.27
N VAL A 47 -3.19 3.70 27.69
CA VAL A 47 -4.28 3.02 28.39
C VAL A 47 -4.40 1.58 27.89
N LYS A 48 -4.44 0.63 28.82
CA LYS A 48 -4.71 -0.77 28.53
C LYS A 48 -6.21 -0.99 28.43
N LEU A 49 -6.64 -1.70 27.39
CA LEU A 49 -8.00 -2.18 27.22
C LEU A 49 -8.04 -3.70 27.14
N ASN A 50 -9.11 -4.27 27.70
CA ASN A 50 -9.38 -5.70 27.56
C ASN A 50 -9.96 -5.98 26.18
N ARG A 51 -9.54 -7.08 25.58
CA ARG A 51 -10.13 -7.57 24.34
C ARG A 51 -11.54 -8.08 24.64
N SER A 52 -12.52 -7.71 23.81
CA SER A 52 -13.88 -8.25 23.92
C SER A 52 -13.88 -9.77 23.70
N GLY A 53 -14.67 -10.49 24.50
CA GLY A 53 -14.80 -11.96 24.41
C GLY A 53 -15.37 -12.45 23.08
N GLY A 54 -16.10 -11.61 22.35
CA GLY A 54 -16.62 -11.94 21.01
C GLY A 54 -15.59 -11.85 19.88
N VAL A 55 -14.34 -11.44 20.15
CA VAL A 55 -13.34 -11.24 19.10
C VAL A 55 -12.67 -12.56 18.73
N VAL A 56 -12.98 -13.07 17.54
CA VAL A 56 -12.40 -14.31 17.00
C VAL A 56 -11.15 -14.04 16.16
N SER A 57 -10.18 -14.97 16.20
CA SER A 57 -9.00 -14.92 15.33
C SER A 57 -9.38 -15.10 13.87
N ARG A 58 -8.84 -14.27 12.98
CA ARG A 58 -9.14 -14.33 11.54
C ARG A 58 -8.06 -15.13 10.83
N ALA A 59 -8.45 -16.21 10.15
CA ALA A 59 -7.55 -16.99 9.30
C ALA A 59 -7.00 -16.15 8.12
N PRO A 60 -5.79 -16.45 7.60
CA PRO A 60 -5.22 -15.75 6.44
C PRO A 60 -6.14 -15.74 5.23
N LYS A 61 -6.81 -16.87 4.93
CA LYS A 61 -7.78 -17.00 3.82
C LYS A 61 -8.92 -15.98 3.93
N LEU A 62 -9.48 -15.80 5.14
CA LEU A 62 -10.53 -14.81 5.39
C LEU A 62 -10.02 -13.38 5.16
N ARG A 63 -8.78 -13.06 5.57
CA ARG A 63 -8.19 -11.72 5.34
C ARG A 63 -8.00 -11.43 3.84
N THR A 64 -7.57 -12.42 3.06
CA THR A 64 -7.45 -12.32 1.61
C THR A 64 -8.82 -12.11 0.95
N ALA A 65 -9.83 -12.90 1.35
CA ALA A 65 -11.20 -12.76 0.84
C ALA A 65 -11.79 -11.36 1.14
N ILE A 66 -11.64 -10.88 2.39
CA ILE A 66 -12.09 -9.53 2.76
C ILE A 66 -11.35 -8.45 1.96
N ARG A 67 -10.04 -8.61 1.70
CA ARG A 67 -9.29 -7.66 0.88
C ARG A 67 -9.81 -7.61 -0.55
N SER A 68 -10.08 -8.77 -1.16
CA SER A 68 -10.69 -8.86 -2.50
C SER A 68 -12.05 -8.14 -2.53
N GLU A 69 -12.89 -8.41 -1.53
CA GLU A 69 -14.19 -7.76 -1.40
C GLU A 69 -14.07 -6.24 -1.21
N LYS A 70 -13.06 -5.73 -0.52
CA LYS A 70 -12.81 -4.29 -0.39
C LYS A 70 -12.38 -3.64 -1.70
N ILE A 71 -11.61 -4.34 -2.54
CA ILE A 71 -11.29 -3.86 -3.88
C ILE A 71 -12.56 -3.83 -4.74
N ARG A 72 -13.39 -4.87 -4.69
CA ARG A 72 -14.70 -4.90 -5.36
C ARG A 72 -15.60 -3.74 -4.92
N GLN A 73 -15.69 -3.48 -3.61
CA GLN A 73 -16.48 -2.37 -3.05
C GLN A 73 -15.98 -0.99 -3.48
N TYR A 74 -14.68 -0.83 -3.74
CA TYR A 74 -14.15 0.42 -4.26
C TYR A 74 -14.70 0.75 -5.66
N PHE A 75 -14.80 -0.25 -6.54
CA PHE A 75 -15.27 -0.04 -7.92
C PHE A 75 -16.79 -0.09 -8.06
N TYR A 76 -17.45 -1.05 -7.40
CA TYR A 76 -18.87 -1.31 -7.57
C TYR A 76 -19.73 -0.77 -6.42
N GLY A 77 -19.13 -0.28 -5.33
CA GLY A 77 -19.88 0.10 -4.12
C GLY A 77 -20.26 -1.10 -3.26
N ARG A 78 -20.91 -0.84 -2.12
CA ARG A 78 -21.23 -1.89 -1.14
C ARG A 78 -22.40 -2.77 -1.57
N VAL A 79 -23.37 -2.17 -2.24
CA VAL A 79 -24.62 -2.78 -2.72
C VAL A 79 -24.72 -2.77 -4.26
N LYS A 80 -23.58 -2.59 -4.96
CA LYS A 80 -23.51 -2.49 -6.43
C LYS A 80 -24.14 -1.21 -6.99
N GLU A 81 -24.07 -0.12 -6.23
CA GLU A 81 -24.60 1.19 -6.55
C GLU A 81 -23.69 2.02 -7.48
N LEU A 82 -22.40 1.65 -7.60
CA LEU A 82 -21.46 2.32 -8.48
C LEU A 82 -21.30 1.54 -9.78
N SER A 83 -21.15 2.28 -10.89
CA SER A 83 -20.93 1.72 -12.22
C SER A 83 -19.52 2.08 -12.70
N PRO A 84 -18.52 1.22 -12.47
CA PRO A 84 -17.16 1.48 -12.96
C PRO A 84 -17.11 1.36 -14.48
N HIS A 85 -16.11 1.99 -15.09
CA HIS A 85 -15.96 2.08 -16.54
C HIS A 85 -14.71 1.37 -17.02
N GLU A 86 -14.89 0.49 -18.00
CA GLU A 86 -13.78 -0.13 -18.72
C GLU A 86 -13.26 0.80 -19.82
N LYS A 87 -11.92 0.89 -19.94
CA LYS A 87 -11.25 1.72 -20.93
C LYS A 87 -10.04 1.02 -21.51
N VAL A 88 -9.84 1.25 -22.80
CA VAL A 88 -8.61 0.86 -23.49
C VAL A 88 -7.70 2.08 -23.55
N ILE A 89 -6.50 1.98 -22.97
CA ILE A 89 -5.49 3.05 -23.03
C ILE A 89 -4.21 2.53 -23.69
N ASN A 90 -3.45 3.41 -24.36
CA ASN A 90 -2.18 3.02 -24.95
C ASN A 90 -1.07 2.99 -23.89
N PHE A 91 -0.05 2.16 -24.11
CA PHE A 91 1.12 2.13 -23.22
C PHE A 91 1.89 3.46 -23.23
N SER A 92 1.79 4.25 -24.31
CA SER A 92 2.38 5.58 -24.43
C SER A 92 1.74 6.61 -23.50
N ASP A 93 0.48 6.40 -23.10
CA ASP A 93 -0.32 7.40 -22.38
C ASP A 93 -0.02 7.39 -20.88
N VAL A 94 0.65 6.34 -20.40
CA VAL A 94 0.94 6.12 -18.99
C VAL A 94 2.39 5.68 -18.75
N ILE A 95 2.90 5.99 -17.57
CA ILE A 95 4.23 5.55 -17.12
C ILE A 95 4.07 4.90 -15.76
N VAL A 96 4.56 3.67 -15.65
CA VAL A 96 4.42 2.87 -14.44
C VAL A 96 5.70 2.94 -13.62
N TYR A 97 5.54 3.19 -12.32
CA TYR A 97 6.60 3.24 -11.32
C TYR A 97 6.33 2.21 -10.23
N ARG A 98 7.39 1.73 -9.60
CA ARG A 98 7.32 0.86 -8.42
C ARG A 98 8.16 1.47 -7.32
N VAL A 99 7.63 1.49 -6.09
CA VAL A 99 8.38 1.89 -4.90
C VAL A 99 9.21 0.69 -4.45
N GLY A 100 10.53 0.86 -4.45
CA GLY A 100 11.48 -0.23 -4.22
C GLY A 100 11.47 -1.27 -5.35
N GLY A 101 12.48 -2.15 -5.35
CA GLY A 101 12.53 -3.28 -6.29
C GLY A 101 13.61 -3.19 -7.37
N GLY A 102 14.86 -2.98 -6.97
CA GLY A 102 15.99 -3.59 -7.67
C GLY A 102 16.19 -5.05 -7.21
N ALA A 103 17.00 -5.83 -7.94
CA ALA A 103 17.40 -7.16 -7.50
C ALA A 103 18.03 -7.05 -6.10
N ARG A 104 17.35 -7.58 -5.08
CA ARG A 104 17.97 -7.81 -3.78
C ARG A 104 18.95 -8.96 -3.99
N ALA A 105 20.24 -8.65 -4.09
CA ALA A 105 21.23 -9.66 -3.75
C ALA A 105 20.89 -10.14 -2.33
N PRO A 106 20.74 -11.45 -2.09
CA PRO A 106 20.53 -11.94 -0.74
C PRO A 106 21.66 -11.43 0.15
N THR A 107 21.37 -11.12 1.41
CA THR A 107 22.34 -10.54 2.36
C THR A 107 23.59 -11.42 2.53
N THR A 108 23.51 -12.70 2.16
CA THR A 108 24.60 -13.68 2.12
C THR A 108 25.56 -13.49 0.94
N ALA A 109 25.16 -12.75 -0.10
CA ALA A 109 25.99 -12.41 -1.26
C ALA A 109 26.63 -11.02 -1.15
N LEU A 110 26.40 -10.31 -0.03
CA LEU A 110 27.06 -9.05 0.26
C LEU A 110 28.31 -9.30 1.13
N PRO A 111 29.45 -8.63 0.86
CA PRO A 111 30.61 -8.69 1.74
C PRO A 111 30.23 -8.30 3.17
N VAL A 112 30.89 -8.92 4.16
CA VAL A 112 30.67 -8.59 5.58
C VAL A 112 30.83 -7.07 5.78
N GLY A 113 29.75 -6.41 6.22
CA GLY A 113 29.70 -4.98 6.47
C GLY A 113 29.12 -4.10 5.34
N ALA A 114 28.82 -4.67 4.16
CA ALA A 114 28.21 -3.90 3.06
C ALA A 114 26.69 -3.74 3.26
N LYS A 115 26.22 -2.49 3.39
CA LYS A 115 24.79 -2.17 3.35
C LYS A 115 24.28 -2.32 1.90
N PRO A 116 23.02 -2.75 1.68
CA PRO A 116 22.46 -2.81 0.34
C PRO A 116 22.55 -1.43 -0.34
N LEU A 117 23.19 -1.35 -1.51
CA LEU A 117 23.38 -0.10 -2.27
C LEU A 117 22.07 0.52 -2.79
N LEU A 118 20.97 -0.24 -2.76
CA LEU A 118 19.69 0.18 -3.31
C LEU A 118 18.78 0.71 -2.20
N ASP A 119 18.52 2.02 -2.25
CA ASP A 119 17.56 2.70 -1.40
C ASP A 119 16.17 2.01 -1.54
N PRO A 120 15.62 1.42 -0.46
CA PRO A 120 14.33 0.75 -0.47
C PRO A 120 13.17 1.70 -0.78
N ASN A 121 13.35 3.00 -0.57
CA ASN A 121 12.33 4.01 -0.78
C ASN A 121 12.39 4.66 -2.16
N ARG A 122 13.32 4.25 -3.04
CA ARG A 122 13.43 4.83 -4.38
C ARG A 122 12.29 4.37 -5.30
N CYS A 123 11.68 5.31 -6.02
CA CYS A 123 10.79 5.01 -7.13
C CYS A 123 11.59 4.63 -8.37
N VAL A 124 11.27 3.49 -8.98
CA VAL A 124 11.91 3.01 -10.21
C VAL A 124 10.85 2.87 -11.29
N LYS A 125 11.14 3.39 -12.49
CA LYS A 125 10.28 3.19 -13.67
C LYS A 125 10.32 1.72 -14.06
N VAL A 126 9.16 1.11 -14.21
CA VAL A 126 9.02 -0.28 -14.63
C VAL A 126 8.36 -0.36 -16.00
N GLY A 127 8.78 -1.34 -16.81
CA GLY A 127 8.13 -1.62 -18.09
C GLY A 127 6.73 -2.19 -17.88
N ILE A 128 5.82 -1.88 -18.79
CA ILE A 128 4.51 -2.54 -18.86
C ILE A 128 4.75 -3.95 -19.42
N THR A 129 4.56 -4.96 -18.57
CA THR A 129 4.74 -6.37 -18.89
C THR A 129 3.53 -7.16 -18.42
N SER A 130 3.46 -8.46 -18.74
CA SER A 130 2.41 -9.38 -18.25
C SER A 130 2.28 -9.40 -16.72
N GLN A 131 3.31 -8.97 -15.98
CA GLN A 131 3.24 -8.81 -14.52
C GLN A 131 2.23 -7.77 -14.06
N LEU A 132 1.77 -6.86 -14.92
CA LEU A 132 0.73 -5.89 -14.58
C LEU A 132 -0.68 -6.49 -14.72
N LEU A 133 -0.84 -7.65 -15.38
CA LEU A 133 -2.16 -8.26 -15.53
C LEU A 133 -2.76 -8.56 -14.15
N HIS A 134 -4.03 -8.19 -13.95
CA HIS A 134 -4.74 -8.36 -12.68
C HIS A 134 -4.14 -7.57 -11.50
N SER A 135 -3.31 -6.54 -11.75
CA SER A 135 -2.85 -5.65 -10.69
C SER A 135 -3.81 -4.48 -10.46
N VAL A 136 -3.83 -4.00 -9.22
CA VAL A 136 -4.40 -2.71 -8.87
C VAL A 136 -3.27 -1.68 -8.87
N LEU A 137 -3.40 -0.66 -9.70
CA LEU A 137 -2.46 0.44 -9.84
C LEU A 137 -3.03 1.70 -9.22
N ALA A 138 -2.20 2.50 -8.55
CA ALA A 138 -2.63 3.80 -8.04
C ALA A 138 -2.26 4.92 -9.02
N VAL A 139 -3.20 5.80 -9.33
CA VAL A 139 -2.96 6.97 -10.18
C VAL A 139 -2.45 8.11 -9.30
N SER A 140 -1.20 8.55 -9.49
CA SER A 140 -0.60 9.61 -8.68
C SER A 140 -0.91 11.00 -9.24
N TYR A 141 -1.06 12.01 -8.38
CA TYR A 141 -1.12 13.43 -8.77
C TYR A 141 0.25 14.05 -9.08
N ALA A 142 1.34 13.30 -8.92
CA ALA A 142 2.68 13.79 -9.21
C ALA A 142 2.83 14.25 -10.66
N LYS A 143 3.47 15.40 -10.87
CA LYS A 143 3.78 15.93 -12.20
C LYS A 143 5.18 15.52 -12.64
N LYS A 144 6.08 15.32 -11.68
CA LYS A 144 7.45 14.84 -11.90
C LYS A 144 7.71 13.51 -11.17
N PRO A 145 8.64 12.66 -11.65
CA PRO A 145 8.96 11.40 -11.01
C PRO A 145 9.45 11.54 -9.56
N ASP A 146 10.17 12.60 -9.24
CA ASP A 146 10.74 12.83 -7.90
C ASP A 146 9.67 13.14 -6.84
N GLU A 147 8.48 13.57 -7.28
CA GLU A 147 7.35 13.92 -6.41
C GLU A 147 6.47 12.70 -6.07
N LEU A 148 6.70 11.53 -6.69
CA LEU A 148 5.81 10.36 -6.60
C LEU A 148 5.56 9.87 -5.17
N LEU A 149 6.55 10.01 -4.29
CA LEU A 149 6.45 9.57 -2.88
C LEU A 149 5.81 10.61 -1.97
N GLN A 150 5.74 11.86 -2.42
CA GLN A 150 5.27 13.00 -1.63
C GLN A 150 3.84 13.40 -2.01
N GLN A 151 3.39 12.99 -3.19
CA GLN A 151 2.08 13.37 -3.74
C GLN A 151 1.01 12.32 -3.45
N ASN A 152 -0.21 12.83 -3.28
CA ASN A 152 -1.39 11.99 -3.10
C ASN A 152 -1.75 11.24 -4.38
N ILE A 153 -2.58 10.23 -4.24
CA ILE A 153 -3.17 9.50 -5.36
C ILE A 153 -4.57 10.04 -5.66
N ALA A 154 -4.94 10.06 -6.94
CA ALA A 154 -6.28 10.38 -7.39
C ALA A 154 -7.26 9.23 -7.19
N GLY A 155 -6.76 8.00 -7.27
CA GLY A 155 -7.57 6.79 -7.14
C GLY A 155 -6.82 5.55 -7.56
N LEU A 156 -7.57 4.45 -7.65
CA LEU A 156 -7.07 3.14 -8.05
C LEU A 156 -7.71 2.73 -9.37
N VAL A 157 -6.94 2.05 -10.21
CA VAL A 157 -7.41 1.42 -11.44
C VAL A 157 -6.99 -0.04 -11.46
N PHE A 158 -7.80 -0.90 -12.06
CA PHE A 158 -7.52 -2.32 -12.15
C PHE A 158 -7.19 -2.71 -13.58
N VAL A 159 -6.08 -3.42 -13.80
CA VAL A 159 -5.67 -3.89 -15.12
C VAL A 159 -6.38 -5.20 -15.43
N LYS A 160 -7.40 -5.14 -16.29
CA LYS A 160 -8.22 -6.29 -16.69
C LYS A 160 -7.54 -7.14 -17.77
N ASP A 161 -6.87 -6.49 -18.72
CA ASP A 161 -6.19 -7.16 -19.83
C ASP A 161 -5.04 -6.35 -20.42
N LEU A 162 -4.07 -7.04 -21.05
CA LEU A 162 -2.87 -6.46 -21.64
C LEU A 162 -2.62 -7.05 -23.04
N ASP A 163 -2.72 -6.21 -24.08
CA ASP A 163 -2.32 -6.55 -25.44
C ASP A 163 -0.91 -6.01 -25.72
N MET A 164 0.09 -6.88 -25.53
CA MET A 164 1.50 -6.55 -25.77
C MET A 164 1.80 -6.32 -27.26
N LYS A 165 1.02 -6.88 -28.19
CA LYS A 165 1.24 -6.69 -29.63
C LYS A 165 0.73 -5.31 -30.07
N LYS A 166 -0.46 -4.92 -29.61
CA LYS A 166 -1.07 -3.62 -29.91
C LYS A 166 -0.60 -2.49 -28.98
N GLN A 167 0.18 -2.80 -27.95
CA GLN A 167 0.64 -1.85 -26.93
C GLN A 167 -0.53 -1.12 -26.26
N LYS A 168 -1.59 -1.87 -25.92
CA LYS A 168 -2.82 -1.37 -25.30
C LYS A 168 -3.16 -2.16 -24.05
N MET A 169 -3.68 -1.49 -23.03
CA MET A 169 -4.21 -2.14 -21.82
C MET A 169 -5.68 -1.82 -21.62
N ARG A 170 -6.45 -2.80 -21.18
CA ARG A 170 -7.81 -2.61 -20.69
C ARG A 170 -7.77 -2.41 -19.19
N ILE A 171 -8.26 -1.27 -18.74
CA ILE A 171 -8.35 -0.92 -17.32
C ILE A 171 -9.81 -0.74 -16.91
N LEU A 172 -10.12 -1.12 -15.68
CA LEU A 172 -11.34 -0.74 -14.97
C LEU A 172 -11.03 0.49 -14.12
N ALA A 173 -11.77 1.57 -14.34
CA ALA A 173 -11.64 2.83 -13.61
C ALA A 173 -12.95 3.17 -12.87
N PRO A 174 -12.88 3.85 -11.72
CA PRO A 174 -14.09 4.21 -10.96
C PRO A 174 -14.94 5.29 -11.64
N SER A 175 -14.41 6.01 -12.64
CA SER A 175 -15.06 7.14 -13.31
C SER A 175 -14.96 7.05 -14.83
N ALA A 176 -15.92 7.64 -15.56
CA ALA A 176 -15.96 7.65 -17.03
C ALA A 176 -14.91 8.55 -17.71
N GLY A 177 -14.48 9.64 -17.07
CA GLY A 177 -13.53 10.61 -17.64
C GLY A 177 -12.09 10.10 -17.80
N ASN A 178 -11.24 10.80 -18.56
CA ASN A 178 -9.85 10.40 -18.75
C ASN A 178 -9.08 10.25 -17.42
N LEU A 179 -7.98 9.48 -17.44
CA LEU A 179 -7.11 9.39 -16.27
C LEU A 179 -6.61 10.79 -15.89
N PRO A 180 -6.67 11.18 -14.61
CA PRO A 180 -6.30 12.53 -14.18
C PRO A 180 -4.81 12.81 -14.40
N HIS A 181 -3.96 11.78 -14.34
CA HIS A 181 -2.53 11.86 -14.61
C HIS A 181 -1.99 10.56 -15.22
N ARG A 182 -0.80 10.66 -15.83
CA ARG A 182 -0.12 9.56 -16.53
C ARG A 182 0.71 8.64 -15.62
N PHE A 183 1.01 9.05 -14.39
CA PHE A 183 1.87 8.26 -13.51
C PHE A 183 1.08 7.25 -12.70
N LEU A 184 1.43 5.97 -12.87
CA LEU A 184 0.81 4.85 -12.18
C LEU A 184 1.82 4.21 -11.22
N LEU A 185 1.41 3.96 -9.99
CA LEU A 185 2.21 3.24 -9.00
C LEU A 185 1.76 1.78 -8.97
N PHE A 186 2.70 0.89 -9.25
CA PHE A 186 2.54 -0.56 -9.20
C PHE A 186 2.93 -1.10 -7.82
N GLY A 187 1.94 -1.66 -7.11
CA GLY A 187 2.12 -2.33 -5.83
C GLY A 187 2.06 -3.85 -5.94
N SER A 188 2.00 -4.53 -4.80
CA SER A 188 1.86 -5.99 -4.70
C SER A 188 0.42 -6.49 -4.78
N LEU A 189 -0.56 -5.59 -4.87
CA LEU A 189 -1.98 -5.94 -4.87
C LEU A 189 -2.40 -6.55 -6.20
N LYS A 190 -2.87 -7.80 -6.12
CA LYS A 190 -3.52 -8.53 -7.19
C LYS A 190 -4.98 -8.78 -6.83
N TRP A 191 -5.84 -8.71 -7.84
CA TRP A 191 -7.27 -8.93 -7.70
C TRP A 191 -7.80 -9.64 -8.94
N PHE A 192 -8.74 -10.56 -8.74
CA PHE A 192 -9.41 -11.27 -9.81
C PHE A 192 -10.88 -10.91 -9.73
N ASP A 193 -11.37 -10.27 -10.79
CA ASP A 193 -12.77 -9.91 -10.97
C ASP A 193 -13.48 -11.17 -11.49
N GLU A 194 -13.91 -12.04 -10.56
CA GLU A 194 -14.82 -13.17 -10.82
C GLU A 194 -16.29 -12.72 -10.68
#